data_AF-A0A954HLF9-F1
#
_entry.id   AF-A0A954HLF9-F1
#
_cell.length_a   1.000
_cell.length_b   1.000
_cell.length_c   1.000
_cell.angle_alpha   90.00
_cell.angle_beta   90.00
_cell.angle_gamma   90.00
#
_symmetry.space_group_name_H-M   'P 1'
#
loop_
_entity.id
_entity.type
_entity.pdbx_description
1 polymer ?
#
loop_
_entity_poly.entity_id
_entity_poly.type
_entity_poly.pdbx_seq_one_letter_code
_entity_poly.pdbx_strand_id
1 'polypeptide(L)'
;MSFRSLVTPLRTPALRVVLQVLVSVTSAHLACAEDFDAARVYEQEVQPLLEKHCYNCHGNGAREGALALDRFKTPAAANSDPELWWQVLKNLRAGVMPPASSSTLSPEEMERITSWIKFGPFGIDPAKPDPGPITVRRLNREEY
;
A
#
# COMPACT_ATOMS: atom_id res chain seq x y z
N MET A 1 -81.55 -7.14 13.98
CA MET A 1 -80.75 -6.54 12.89
C MET A 1 -79.33 -6.38 13.43
N SER A 2 -78.41 -7.30 13.10
CA SER A 2 -77.35 -7.15 12.07
C SER A 2 -76.26 -6.17 12.52
N PHE A 3 -74.95 -6.45 12.57
CA PHE A 3 -74.09 -7.46 11.94
C PHE A 3 -72.84 -7.64 12.84
N ARG A 4 -72.41 -8.88 13.08
CA ARG A 4 -71.06 -9.19 13.60
C ARG A 4 -70.09 -9.12 12.41
N SER A 5 -69.16 -8.15 12.41
CA SER A 5 -68.04 -8.13 11.47
C SER A 5 -66.83 -8.83 12.07
N LEU A 6 -66.60 -10.05 11.60
CA LEU A 6 -65.31 -10.75 11.68
C LEU A 6 -64.38 -10.11 10.65
N VAL A 7 -63.37 -9.38 11.10
CA VAL A 7 -62.24 -8.98 10.24
C VAL A 7 -61.05 -9.85 10.63
N THR A 8 -60.81 -10.88 9.83
CA THR A 8 -59.63 -11.75 9.94
C THR A 8 -58.45 -11.05 9.27
N PRO A 9 -57.30 -10.83 9.93
CA PRO A 9 -56.12 -10.33 9.23
C PRO A 9 -55.50 -11.46 8.41
N LEU A 10 -55.43 -11.27 7.08
CA LEU A 10 -54.68 -12.14 6.17
C LEU A 10 -53.20 -12.17 6.60
N ARG A 11 -52.77 -13.28 7.18
CA ARG A 11 -51.35 -13.63 7.34
C ARG A 11 -50.88 -14.32 6.05
N THR A 12 -50.26 -13.60 5.12
CA THR A 12 -49.60 -14.19 3.95
C THR A 12 -48.07 -14.19 4.14
N PRO A 13 -47.45 -15.32 4.52
CA PRO A 13 -46.02 -15.41 4.80
C PRO A 13 -45.13 -15.31 3.54
N ALA A 14 -45.71 -15.48 2.35
CA ALA A 14 -44.98 -15.49 1.08
C ALA A 14 -44.34 -14.13 0.72
N LEU A 15 -44.93 -13.01 1.14
CA LEU A 15 -44.40 -11.67 0.84
C LEU A 15 -43.13 -11.35 1.65
N ARG A 16 -42.97 -11.96 2.84
CA ARG A 16 -41.79 -11.78 3.69
C ARG A 16 -40.56 -12.52 3.18
N VAL A 17 -40.74 -13.69 2.57
CA VAL A 17 -39.63 -14.52 2.09
C VAL A 17 -39.00 -13.93 0.82
N VAL A 18 -39.80 -13.38 -0.10
CA VAL A 18 -39.30 -12.75 -1.34
C VAL A 18 -38.47 -11.49 -1.04
N LEU A 19 -38.85 -10.71 -0.02
CA LEU A 19 -38.10 -9.54 0.41
C LEU A 19 -36.75 -9.92 1.06
N GLN A 20 -36.66 -11.04 1.77
CA GLN A 20 -35.40 -11.48 2.40
C GLN A 20 -34.36 -12.01 1.40
N VAL A 21 -34.80 -12.61 0.29
CA VAL A 21 -33.88 -13.11 -0.74
C VAL A 21 -33.27 -11.96 -1.56
N LEU A 22 -34.04 -10.90 -1.85
CA LEU A 22 -33.53 -9.74 -2.60
C LEU A 22 -32.53 -8.88 -1.81
N VAL A 23 -32.64 -8.85 -0.48
CA VAL A 23 -31.67 -8.17 0.40
C VAL A 23 -30.34 -8.93 0.50
N SER A 24 -30.35 -10.25 0.30
CA SER A 24 -29.15 -11.07 0.44
C SER A 24 -28.23 -11.03 -0.80
N VAL A 25 -28.79 -10.76 -1.99
CA VAL A 25 -28.05 -10.80 -3.27
C VAL A 25 -27.35 -9.46 -3.58
N THR A 26 -27.71 -8.36 -2.93
CA THR A 26 -27.13 -7.03 -3.20
C THR A 26 -25.88 -6.71 -2.38
N SER A 27 -25.61 -7.42 -1.28
CA SER A 27 -24.45 -7.16 -0.40
C SER A 27 -23.10 -7.66 -0.95
N ALA A 28 -23.07 -8.35 -2.09
CA ALA A 28 -21.86 -9.00 -2.61
C ALA A 28 -20.97 -8.13 -3.53
N HIS A 29 -21.31 -6.85 -3.73
CA HIS A 29 -20.56 -5.97 -4.66
C HIS A 29 -19.63 -4.94 -4.00
N LEU A 30 -19.54 -4.88 -2.66
CA LEU A 30 -18.57 -4.04 -1.97
C LEU A 30 -17.31 -4.84 -1.62
N ALA A 31 -16.57 -5.27 -2.65
CA ALA A 31 -15.14 -5.48 -2.47
C ALA A 31 -14.50 -4.09 -2.55
N CYS A 32 -14.32 -3.44 -1.40
CA CYS A 32 -13.45 -2.27 -1.31
C CYS A 32 -12.08 -2.68 -1.81
N ALA A 33 -11.55 -1.96 -2.81
CA ALA A 33 -10.12 -1.96 -3.04
C ALA A 33 -9.47 -1.55 -1.70
N GLU A 34 -8.58 -2.38 -1.17
CA GLU A 34 -7.85 -2.01 0.04
C GLU A 34 -6.87 -0.92 -0.36
N ASP A 35 -7.19 0.34 -0.03
CA ASP A 35 -6.28 1.46 -0.21
C ASP A 35 -4.99 1.17 0.58
N PHE A 36 -3.83 1.21 -0.08
CA PHE A 36 -2.54 0.99 0.57
C PHE A 36 -2.25 2.13 1.55
N ASP A 37 -2.44 1.85 2.85
CA ASP A 37 -2.10 2.79 3.91
C ASP A 37 -0.58 2.79 4.16
N ALA A 38 0.12 3.60 3.38
CA ALA A 38 1.56 3.76 3.46
C ALA A 38 2.05 4.22 4.84
N ALA A 39 1.26 5.04 5.54
CA ALA A 39 1.64 5.55 6.86
C ALA A 39 1.61 4.42 7.90
N ARG A 40 0.54 3.62 7.93
CA ARG A 40 0.44 2.46 8.82
C ARG A 40 1.52 1.42 8.52
N VAL A 41 1.74 1.09 7.25
CA VAL A 41 2.77 0.12 6.84
C VAL A 41 4.17 0.62 7.22
N TYR A 42 4.42 1.92 7.08
CA TYR A 42 5.69 2.50 7.52
C TYR A 42 5.93 2.25 9.02
N GLU A 43 4.97 2.63 9.86
CA GLU A 43 5.10 2.56 11.31
C GLU A 43 5.21 1.12 11.82
N GLN A 44 4.42 0.20 11.25
CA GLN A 44 4.33 -1.18 11.73
C GLN A 44 5.41 -2.11 11.16
N GLU A 45 5.83 -1.89 9.92
CA GLU A 45 6.65 -2.86 9.18
C GLU A 45 8.00 -2.29 8.74
N VAL A 46 8.08 -1.00 8.38
CA VAL A 46 9.32 -0.43 7.81
C VAL A 46 10.20 0.20 8.88
N GLN A 47 9.64 1.06 9.73
CA GLN A 47 10.39 1.75 10.76
C GLN A 47 11.16 0.79 11.68
N PRO A 48 10.59 -0.34 12.15
CA PRO A 48 11.34 -1.31 12.95
C PRO A 48 12.56 -1.90 12.21
N LEU A 49 12.44 -2.10 10.89
CA LEU A 49 13.56 -2.58 10.07
C LEU A 49 14.63 -1.50 9.90
N LEU A 50 14.22 -0.23 9.74
CA LEU A 50 15.16 0.89 9.68
C LEU A 50 15.91 1.07 11.01
N GLU A 51 15.21 0.93 12.13
CA GLU A 51 15.81 0.97 13.47
C GLU A 51 16.85 -0.15 13.64
N LYS A 52 16.52 -1.36 13.21
CA LYS A 52 17.37 -2.54 13.33
C LYS A 52 18.61 -2.48 12.40
N HIS A 53 18.45 -1.99 11.17
CA HIS A 53 19.46 -2.15 10.12
C HIS A 53 20.10 -0.85 9.62
N CYS A 54 19.43 0.29 9.77
CA CYS A 54 19.83 1.54 9.13
C CYS A 54 20.25 2.63 10.11
N TYR A 55 19.59 2.73 11.27
CA TYR A 55 19.77 3.86 12.19
C TYR A 55 21.13 3.90 12.89
N ASN A 56 21.90 2.82 12.87
CA ASN A 56 23.27 2.83 13.39
C ASN A 56 24.18 3.81 12.63
N CYS A 57 23.98 3.97 11.31
CA CYS A 57 24.78 4.84 10.44
C CYS A 57 24.01 6.06 9.93
N HIS A 58 22.69 5.91 9.76
CA HIS A 58 21.81 6.92 9.17
C HIS A 58 20.72 7.41 10.14
N GLY A 59 20.92 7.29 11.45
CA GLY A 59 19.97 7.78 12.46
C GLY A 59 20.61 7.93 13.83
N ASN A 60 19.80 8.24 14.84
CA ASN A 60 20.26 8.44 16.23
C ASN A 60 21.41 9.45 16.35
N GLY A 61 21.37 10.50 15.53
CA GLY A 61 22.44 11.51 15.43
C GLY A 61 23.57 11.17 14.44
N ALA A 62 23.69 9.92 13.98
CA ALA A 62 24.54 9.54 12.87
C ALA A 62 23.93 9.99 11.53
N ARG A 63 24.80 10.33 10.57
CA ARG A 63 24.43 10.94 9.28
C ARG A 63 25.47 10.63 8.21
N GLU A 64 25.86 9.36 8.12
CA GLU A 64 26.78 8.89 7.09
C GLU A 64 26.22 9.16 5.69
N GLY A 65 27.09 9.52 4.75
CA GLY A 65 26.68 9.88 3.39
C GLY A 65 25.72 11.07 3.31
N ALA A 66 25.70 11.94 4.35
CA ALA A 66 24.77 13.06 4.49
C ALA A 66 23.28 12.66 4.52
N LEU A 67 22.99 11.41 4.89
CA LEU A 67 21.64 10.86 4.98
C LEU A 67 21.26 10.60 6.44
N ALA A 68 20.11 11.16 6.87
CA ALA A 68 19.50 10.92 8.18
C ALA A 68 18.03 10.52 8.01
N LEU A 69 17.70 9.29 8.43
CA LEU A 69 16.37 8.67 8.34
C LEU A 69 15.51 8.95 9.59
N ASP A 70 16.13 9.26 10.73
CA ASP A 70 15.47 9.62 12.00
C ASP A 70 14.92 11.06 12.03
N ARG A 71 15.07 11.81 10.93
CA ARG A 71 14.53 13.17 10.79
C ARG A 71 13.01 13.17 10.65
N PHE A 72 12.41 12.09 10.17
CA PHE A 72 10.97 11.98 10.01
C PHE A 72 10.31 11.80 11.37
N LYS A 73 9.51 12.78 11.79
CA LYS A 73 8.80 12.76 13.09
C LYS A 73 7.43 12.11 13.03
N THR A 74 6.92 11.86 11.82
CA THR A 74 5.64 11.20 11.59
C THR A 74 5.74 10.26 10.37
N PRO A 75 4.95 9.18 10.31
CA PRO A 75 4.88 8.32 9.13
C PRO A 75 4.50 9.08 7.85
N ALA A 76 3.61 10.08 7.97
CA ALA A 76 3.23 10.94 6.85
C ALA A 76 4.43 11.76 6.32
N ALA A 77 5.30 12.26 7.19
CA ALA A 77 6.51 12.97 6.78
C ALA A 77 7.49 12.04 6.06
N ALA A 78 7.66 10.81 6.54
CA ALA A 78 8.46 9.79 5.84
C ALA A 78 7.87 9.49 4.45
N ASN A 79 6.55 9.42 4.32
CA ASN A 79 5.89 9.16 3.04
C ASN A 79 5.97 10.33 2.03
N SER A 80 6.37 11.52 2.47
CA SER A 80 6.32 12.75 1.65
C SER A 80 7.67 13.13 1.02
N ASP A 81 8.68 12.26 1.07
CA ASP A 81 10.05 12.56 0.61
C ASP A 81 10.58 11.56 -0.44
N PRO A 82 10.04 11.56 -1.67
CA PRO A 82 10.43 10.61 -2.70
C PRO A 82 11.89 10.72 -3.11
N GLU A 83 12.50 11.90 -3.02
CA GLU A 83 13.91 12.11 -3.39
C GLU A 83 14.86 11.38 -2.45
N LEU A 84 14.63 11.45 -1.14
CA LEU A 84 15.40 10.66 -0.18
C LEU A 84 15.23 9.17 -0.43
N TRP A 85 13.99 8.71 -0.62
CA TRP A 85 13.72 7.29 -0.80
C TRP A 85 14.25 6.72 -2.11
N TRP A 86 14.42 7.56 -3.14
CA TRP A 86 15.16 7.18 -4.34
C TRP A 86 16.62 6.85 -4.05
N GLN A 87 17.29 7.63 -3.19
CA GLN A 87 18.67 7.35 -2.81
C GLN A 87 18.78 6.04 -2.03
N VAL A 88 17.87 5.82 -1.08
CA VAL A 88 17.78 4.57 -0.31
C VAL A 88 17.53 3.38 -1.24
N LEU A 89 16.54 3.46 -2.13
CA LEU A 89 16.18 2.38 -3.05
C LEU A 89 17.34 2.02 -3.99
N LYS A 90 18.05 3.02 -4.52
CA LYS A 90 19.24 2.78 -5.37
C LYS A 90 20.32 1.99 -4.62
N ASN A 91 20.63 2.39 -3.39
CA ASN A 91 21.68 1.76 -2.60
C ASN A 91 21.30 0.34 -2.15
N LEU A 92 20.03 0.12 -1.76
CA LEU A 92 19.52 -1.22 -1.44
C LEU A 92 19.59 -2.14 -2.67
N ARG A 93 19.14 -1.66 -3.84
CA ARG A 93 19.18 -2.44 -5.10
C ARG A 93 20.59 -2.72 -5.60
N ALA A 94 21.52 -1.81 -5.36
CA ALA A 94 22.92 -2.00 -5.70
C ALA A 94 23.65 -2.93 -4.72
N GLY A 95 23.03 -3.32 -3.60
CA GLY A 95 23.64 -4.17 -2.57
C GLY A 95 24.80 -3.49 -1.84
N VAL A 96 24.93 -2.17 -1.94
CA VAL A 96 25.98 -1.40 -1.23
C VAL A 96 25.56 -1.04 0.20
N MET A 97 24.26 -1.10 0.48
CA MET A 97 23.68 -0.90 1.80
C MET A 97 22.77 -2.08 2.17
N PRO A 98 22.83 -2.58 3.41
CA PRO A 98 23.79 -2.24 4.48
C PRO A 98 25.23 -2.68 4.14
N PRO A 99 26.27 -2.01 4.67
CA PRO A 99 27.66 -2.39 4.42
C PRO A 99 27.95 -3.78 5.00
N ALA A 100 28.90 -4.50 4.41
CA ALA A 100 29.25 -5.88 4.80
C ALA A 100 29.72 -6.02 6.27
N SER A 101 30.19 -4.94 6.89
CA SER A 101 30.57 -4.88 8.30
C SER A 101 29.39 -4.68 9.26
N SER A 102 28.16 -4.59 8.75
CA SER A 102 26.93 -4.33 9.52
C SER A 102 25.92 -5.47 9.38
N SER A 103 24.72 -5.28 9.92
CA SER A 103 23.63 -6.27 9.87
C SER A 103 23.19 -6.55 8.43
N THR A 104 23.17 -7.82 8.04
CA THR A 104 22.58 -8.26 6.78
C THR A 104 21.05 -8.17 6.82
N LEU A 105 20.44 -7.68 5.74
CA LEU A 105 18.98 -7.75 5.51
C LEU A 105 18.63 -9.10 4.88
N SER A 106 17.56 -9.74 5.35
CA SER A 106 16.99 -10.88 4.64
C SER A 106 16.33 -10.43 3.32
N PRO A 107 16.16 -11.33 2.33
CA PRO A 107 15.43 -11.02 1.12
C PRO A 107 14.01 -10.50 1.37
N GLU A 108 13.33 -11.02 2.39
CA GLU A 108 11.98 -10.62 2.79
C GLU A 108 11.96 -9.22 3.41
N GLU A 109 12.94 -8.89 4.26
CA GLU A 109 13.09 -7.55 4.85
C GLU A 109 13.42 -6.52 3.76
N MET A 110 14.29 -6.87 2.81
CA MET A 110 14.61 -6.01 1.66
C MET A 110 13.38 -5.79 0.78
N GLU A 111 12.61 -6.83 0.48
CA GLU A 111 11.37 -6.67 -0.29
C GLU A 111 10.37 -5.80 0.46
N ARG A 112 10.25 -5.95 1.79
CA ARG A 112 9.36 -5.13 2.61
C ARG A 112 9.65 -3.65 2.49
N ILE A 113 10.92 -3.26 2.68
CA ILE A 113 11.36 -1.86 2.60
C ILE A 113 11.16 -1.34 1.18
N THR A 114 11.61 -2.09 0.16
CA THR A 114 11.55 -1.61 -1.23
C THR A 114 10.13 -1.55 -1.78
N SER A 115 9.24 -2.46 -1.38
CA SER A 115 7.83 -2.40 -1.72
C SER A 115 7.16 -1.18 -1.10
N TRP A 116 7.38 -0.91 0.19
CA TRP A 116 6.84 0.29 0.80
C TRP A 116 7.34 1.58 0.11
N ILE A 117 8.62 1.65 -0.29
CA ILE A 117 9.13 2.80 -1.05
C ILE A 117 8.39 3.00 -2.38
N LYS A 118 8.10 1.91 -3.11
CA LYS A 118 7.38 1.96 -4.40
C LYS A 118 5.95 2.43 -4.24
N PHE A 119 5.22 1.89 -3.26
CA PHE A 119 3.78 2.10 -3.12
C PHE A 119 3.43 3.32 -2.25
N GLY A 120 4.31 3.70 -1.33
CA GLY A 120 4.15 4.88 -0.48
C GLY A 120 4.73 6.13 -1.14
N PRO A 121 6.01 6.47 -0.91
CA PRO A 121 6.62 7.70 -1.40
C PRO A 121 6.53 7.92 -2.92
N PHE A 122 6.62 6.86 -3.73
CA PHE A 122 6.46 6.99 -5.18
C PHE A 122 5.02 6.85 -5.68
N GLY A 123 4.09 6.41 -4.83
CA GLY A 123 2.68 6.25 -5.19
C GLY A 123 2.45 5.41 -6.44
N ILE A 124 3.32 4.44 -6.74
CA ILE A 124 3.20 3.59 -7.92
C ILE A 124 1.98 2.70 -7.72
N ASP A 125 0.87 3.00 -8.38
CA ASP A 125 -0.32 2.15 -8.32
C ASP A 125 -0.13 0.91 -9.23
N PRO A 126 -0.05 -0.31 -8.67
CA PRO A 126 0.10 -1.52 -9.48
C PRO A 126 -1.14 -1.79 -10.35
N ALA A 127 -2.32 -1.25 -10.00
CA ALA A 127 -3.53 -1.33 -10.81
C ALA A 127 -3.52 -0.32 -11.97
N LYS A 128 -2.67 0.72 -11.91
CA LYS A 128 -2.54 1.78 -12.92
C LYS A 128 -1.06 2.08 -13.20
N PRO A 129 -0.33 1.16 -13.85
CA PRO A 129 1.08 1.37 -14.15
C PRO A 129 1.25 2.56 -15.11
N ASP A 130 2.09 3.52 -14.73
CA ASP A 130 2.55 4.59 -15.62
C ASP A 130 3.84 4.14 -16.33
N PRO A 131 3.81 3.85 -17.64
CA PRO A 131 5.01 3.48 -18.40
C PRO A 131 5.97 4.67 -18.61
N GLY A 132 5.58 5.87 -18.19
CA GLY A 132 6.28 7.11 -18.47
C GLY A 132 6.15 7.52 -19.94
N PRO A 133 6.91 8.55 -20.36
CA PRO A 133 6.88 9.02 -21.74
C PRO A 133 7.43 7.95 -22.69
N ILE A 134 6.57 7.43 -23.56
CA ILE A 134 6.97 6.45 -24.59
C ILE A 134 7.63 7.24 -25.74
N THR A 135 8.95 7.39 -25.70
CA THR A 135 9.69 7.94 -26.84
C THR A 135 9.68 6.91 -27.95
N VAL A 136 9.20 7.27 -29.14
CA VAL A 136 9.29 6.39 -30.32
C VAL A 136 10.75 5.98 -30.52
N ARG A 137 11.00 4.67 -30.47
CA ARG A 137 12.33 4.14 -30.81
C ARG A 137 12.58 4.48 -32.28
N ARG A 138 13.74 5.03 -32.59
CA ARG A 138 14.15 5.18 -34.01
C ARG A 138 14.12 3.78 -34.63
N LEU A 139 13.24 3.59 -35.61
CA LEU A 139 13.25 2.41 -36.46
C LEU A 139 14.62 2.32 -37.14
N ASN A 140 15.16 1.11 -37.21
CA ASN A 140 16.39 0.87 -37.97
C ASN A 140 16.07 0.79 -39.48
N ARG A 141 17.09 0.79 -40.34
CA ARG A 141 16.93 0.79 -41.80
C ARG A 141 16.22 -0.44 -42.37
N GLU A 142 16.23 -1.56 -41.65
CA GLU A 142 15.58 -2.82 -42.04
C GLU A 142 14.08 -2.85 -41.67
N GLU A 143 13.61 -1.86 -40.89
CA GLU A 143 12.22 -1.73 -40.47
C GLU A 143 11.45 -0.68 -41.31
N TYR A 144 11.99 -0.30 -42.48
CA TYR A 144 11.40 0.59 -43.49
C TYR A 144 10.99 -0.17 -44.75
#